data_AF-A0A945GJD6-F1
#
_entry.id   AF-A0A945GJD6-F1
#
_cell.length_a   1.000
_cell.length_b   1.000
_cell.length_c   1.000
_cell.angle_alpha   90.00
_cell.angle_beta   90.00
_cell.angle_gamma   90.00
#
_symmetry.space_group_name_H-M   'P 1'
#
loop_
_entity.id
_entity.type
_entity.pdbx_description
1 polymer ?
#
loop_
_entity_poly.entity_id
_entity_poly.type
_entity_poly.pdbx_seq_one_letter_code
_entity_poly.pdbx_strand_id
1 'polypeptide(L)'
;MNIEKNTEGKLLKPKNDPTWINGGFFVLEPEAIDYIDGDMVSWEEEPLKNITKDGQLSVFRHSGFWQPMDTIKEKMLLNEL
;
A
#
# COMPACT_ATOMS: atom_id res chain seq x y z
N MET A 1 11.02 21.44 -4.05
CA MET A 1 11.09 20.70 -5.33
C MET A 1 12.22 21.31 -6.13
N ASN A 2 13.39 20.67 -6.17
CA ASN A 2 14.55 21.19 -6.89
C ASN A 2 14.60 20.53 -8.26
N ILE A 3 14.53 21.35 -9.32
CA ILE A 3 14.65 20.91 -10.70
C ILE A 3 16.07 21.24 -11.16
N GLU A 4 16.91 20.21 -11.31
CA GLU A 4 18.18 20.36 -12.02
C GLU A 4 17.92 20.25 -13.53
N LYS A 5 18.35 21.26 -14.29
CA LYS A 5 18.29 21.27 -15.75
C LYS A 5 19.57 20.65 -16.31
N ASN A 6 19.46 19.60 -17.13
CA ASN A 6 20.52 19.26 -18.08
C ASN A 6 20.29 19.97 -19.43
N THR A 7 21.35 20.13 -20.20
CA THR A 7 21.45 20.97 -21.41
C THR A 7 20.74 20.44 -22.66
N GLU A 8 19.79 19.50 -22.57
CA GLU A 8 19.13 18.91 -23.75
C GLU A 8 17.59 18.94 -23.74
N GLY A 9 16.96 19.76 -22.88
CA GLY A 9 15.53 20.07 -23.00
C GLY A 9 14.57 18.88 -22.77
N LYS A 10 15.07 17.71 -22.38
CA LYS A 10 14.23 16.60 -21.91
C LYS A 10 13.83 16.87 -20.46
N LEU A 11 12.54 17.13 -20.25
CA LEU A 11 11.92 17.07 -18.93
C LEU A 11 12.13 15.67 -18.36
N LEU A 12 13.14 15.51 -17.49
CA LEU A 12 13.24 14.34 -16.63
C LEU A 12 11.94 14.30 -15.82
N LYS A 13 11.15 13.24 -15.99
CA LYS A 13 10.07 12.95 -15.04
C LYS A 13 10.72 12.97 -13.65
N PRO A 14 10.11 13.64 -12.65
CA PRO A 14 10.63 13.54 -11.29
C PRO A 14 10.84 12.05 -10.99
N LYS A 15 11.99 11.70 -10.40
CA LYS A 15 12.17 10.36 -9.86
C LYS A 15 11.01 10.17 -8.89
N ASN A 16 9.98 9.43 -9.31
CA ASN A 16 8.89 9.08 -8.42
C ASN A 16 9.57 8.26 -7.33
N ASP A 17 9.63 8.80 -6.11
CA ASP A 17 9.84 7.95 -4.95
C ASP A 17 8.83 6.81 -5.04
N PRO A 18 9.23 5.55 -4.78
CA PRO A 18 8.31 4.44 -4.83
C PRO A 18 7.11 4.74 -3.92
N THR A 19 5.93 4.85 -4.52
CA THR A 19 4.69 5.04 -3.76
C THR A 19 4.45 3.76 -2.97
N TRP A 20 4.53 3.85 -1.65
CA TRP A 20 4.17 2.75 -0.76
C TRP A 20 2.66 2.52 -0.79
N ILE A 21 2.27 1.26 -0.81
CA ILE A 21 0.86 0.83 -0.75
C ILE A 21 0.67 -0.14 0.41
N ASN A 22 -0.58 -0.36 0.80
CA ASN A 22 -0.94 -1.41 1.74
C ASN A 22 -0.83 -2.78 1.05
N GLY A 23 -0.01 -3.67 1.61
CA GLY A 23 0.23 -5.01 1.06
C GLY A 23 -0.70 -6.11 1.60
N GLY A 24 -1.63 -5.78 2.50
CA GLY A 24 -2.63 -6.70 3.07
C GLY A 24 -2.17 -7.56 4.25
N PHE A 25 -0.88 -7.50 4.62
CA PHE A 25 -0.32 -8.27 5.73
C PHE A 25 -0.39 -7.49 7.04
N PHE A 26 -1.46 -7.69 7.82
CA PHE A 26 -1.66 -7.04 9.10
C PHE A 26 -1.27 -7.95 10.28
N VAL A 27 -0.76 -7.33 11.34
CA VAL A 27 -0.65 -7.92 12.67
C VAL A 27 -1.50 -7.06 13.59
N LEU A 28 -2.51 -7.65 14.21
CA LEU A 28 -3.55 -6.94 14.93
C LEU A 28 -3.68 -7.50 16.35
N GLU A 29 -3.89 -6.60 17.31
CA GLU A 29 -4.46 -6.99 18.60
C GLU A 29 -5.95 -7.30 18.42
N PRO A 30 -6.55 -8.22 19.21
CA PRO A 30 -7.95 -8.61 19.08
C PRO A 30 -8.95 -7.45 19.11
N GLU A 31 -8.65 -6.40 19.88
CA GLU A 31 -9.46 -5.17 20.02
C GLU A 31 -9.63 -4.41 18.70
N ALA A 32 -8.81 -4.69 17.67
CA ALA A 32 -9.01 -4.14 16.33
C ALA A 32 -10.38 -4.52 15.73
N ILE A 33 -10.99 -5.62 16.18
CA ILE A 33 -12.32 -6.06 15.76
C ILE A 33 -13.41 -5.10 16.27
N ASP A 34 -13.19 -4.40 17.38
CA ASP A 34 -14.16 -3.45 17.95
C ASP A 34 -14.41 -2.24 17.01
N TYR A 35 -13.54 -2.03 16.03
CA TYR A 35 -13.71 -1.01 14.98
C TYR A 35 -14.62 -1.45 13.82
N ILE A 36 -15.11 -2.70 13.81
CA ILE A 36 -15.92 -3.28 12.72
C ILE A 36 -17.39 -3.34 13.14
N ASP A 37 -18.23 -2.47 12.57
CA ASP A 37 -19.68 -2.36 12.87
C ASP A 37 -20.53 -3.42 12.13
N GLY A 38 -20.01 -4.63 11.98
CA GLY A 38 -20.67 -5.79 11.35
C GLY A 38 -20.19 -6.16 9.95
N ASP A 39 -20.79 -7.21 9.40
CA ASP A 39 -20.27 -7.97 8.25
C ASP A 39 -20.19 -7.19 6.93
N MET A 40 -20.94 -6.11 6.80
CA MET A 40 -20.98 -5.29 5.58
C MET A 40 -19.88 -4.22 5.55
N VAL A 41 -19.12 -4.06 6.62
CA VAL A 41 -18.07 -3.05 6.73
C VAL A 41 -16.76 -3.59 6.17
N SER A 42 -16.25 -2.94 5.13
CA SER A 42 -14.91 -3.25 4.60
C SER A 42 -13.83 -2.76 5.58
N TRP A 43 -12.87 -3.63 5.89
CA TRP A 43 -11.77 -3.37 6.81
C TRP A 43 -10.98 -2.10 6.45
N GLU A 44 -10.69 -1.93 5.16
CA GLU A 44 -9.87 -0.85 4.61
C GLU A 44 -10.55 0.53 4.64
N GLU A 45 -11.86 0.58 4.94
CA GLU A 45 -12.65 1.81 4.95
C GLU A 45 -12.72 2.44 6.35
N GLU A 46 -13.88 2.40 7.00
CA GLU A 46 -14.12 3.00 8.31
C GLU A 46 -13.16 2.44 9.40
N PRO A 47 -12.94 1.11 9.52
CA PRO A 47 -12.14 0.56 10.60
C PRO A 47 -10.68 1.07 10.55
N LEU A 48 -10.01 0.89 9.41
CA LEU A 48 -8.61 1.32 9.27
C LEU A 48 -8.45 2.85 9.34
N LYS A 49 -9.43 3.62 8.84
CA LYS A 49 -9.42 5.09 9.00
C LYS A 49 -9.52 5.49 10.47
N ASN A 50 -10.39 4.84 11.25
CA ASN A 50 -10.59 5.18 12.66
C ASN A 50 -9.39 4.75 13.52
N ILE A 51 -8.82 3.56 13.30
CA ILE A 51 -7.55 3.12 13.91
C ILE A 51 -6.42 4.13 13.63
N THR A 52 -6.35 4.64 12.39
CA THR A 52 -5.35 5.64 12.01
C THR A 52 -5.59 6.98 12.72
N LYS A 53 -6.84 7.46 12.80
CA LYS A 53 -7.20 8.69 13.51
C LYS A 53 -6.83 8.60 15.00
N ASP A 54 -6.98 7.41 15.59
CA ASP A 54 -6.65 7.14 16.99
C ASP A 54 -5.14 6.93 17.23
N GLY A 55 -4.32 7.05 16.18
CA GLY A 55 -2.86 6.91 16.26
C GLY A 55 -2.39 5.48 16.54
N GLN A 56 -3.26 4.49 16.33
CA GLN A 56 -2.98 3.08 16.61
C GLN A 56 -2.43 2.32 15.39
N LEU A 57 -2.19 3.00 14.27
CA LEU A 57 -1.61 2.38 13.07
C LEU A 57 -0.09 2.63 13.01
N SER A 58 0.68 1.54 12.94
CA SER A 58 2.11 1.55 12.59
C SER A 58 2.35 0.90 11.23
N VAL A 59 3.46 1.22 10.57
CA VAL A 59 3.78 0.75 9.22
C VAL A 59 5.12 0.01 9.22
N PHE A 60 5.09 -1.24 8.74
CA PHE A 60 6.28 -2.00 8.38
C PHE A 60 6.53 -1.89 6.87
N ARG A 61 7.74 -1.46 6.48
CA ARG A 61 8.13 -1.33 5.08
C ARG A 61 8.81 -2.61 4.60
N HIS A 62 8.09 -3.41 3.82
CA HIS A 62 8.65 -4.60 3.16
C HIS A 62 9.32 -4.19 1.83
N SER A 63 10.64 -4.38 1.73
CA SER A 63 11.42 -4.08 0.53
C SER A 63 11.70 -5.30 -0.35
N GLY A 64 11.21 -6.48 0.05
CA GLY A 64 11.33 -7.72 -0.71
C GLY A 64 10.28 -7.84 -1.81
N PHE A 65 10.20 -9.04 -2.40
CA PHE A 65 9.18 -9.35 -3.39
C PHE A 65 7.77 -9.29 -2.78
N TRP A 66 6.86 -8.62 -3.49
CA TRP A 66 5.42 -8.58 -3.20
C TRP A 66 4.67 -8.42 -4.53
N GLN A 67 3.63 -9.22 -4.75
CA GLN A 67 2.86 -9.24 -5.99
C GLN A 67 1.43 -9.72 -5.71
N PRO A 68 0.38 -8.96 -6.10
CA PRO A 68 -1.00 -9.43 -6.04
C PRO A 68 -1.33 -10.29 -7.27
N MET A 69 -2.47 -10.96 -7.22
CA MET A 69 -2.99 -11.79 -8.30
C MET A 69 -4.47 -11.48 -8.54
N ASP A 70 -4.74 -10.28 -9.04
CA ASP A 70 -6.10 -9.81 -9.33
C ASP A 70 -6.49 -10.10 -10.79
N THR A 71 -5.49 -10.28 -11.66
CA THR A 71 -5.65 -10.46 -13.11
C THR A 71 -5.04 -11.77 -13.60
N ILE A 72 -5.56 -12.27 -14.74
CA ILE A 72 -5.00 -13.45 -15.43
C ILE A 72 -3.52 -13.23 -15.79
N LYS A 73 -3.16 -12.00 -16.14
CA LYS A 73 -1.78 -11.62 -16.46
C LYS A 73 -0.85 -11.83 -15.27
N GLU A 74 -1.27 -11.40 -14.08
CA GLU A 74 -0.47 -11.57 -12.86
C GLU A 74 -0.35 -13.04 -12.48
N LYS A 75 -1.42 -13.83 -12.66
CA LYS A 75 -1.37 -15.29 -12.50
C LYS A 75 -0.32 -15.92 -13.42
N MET A 76 -0.30 -15.54 -14.70
CA MET A 76 0.70 -16.07 -15.65
C MET A 76 2.12 -15.71 -15.21
N LEU A 77 2.36 -14.45 -14.86
CA LEU A 77 3.65 -13.98 -14.35
C LEU A 77 4.10 -14.77 -13.12
N LEU A 78 3.22 -14.97 -12.14
CA LEU A 78 3.54 -15.71 -10.91
C LEU A 78 3.88 -17.19 -11.17
N ASN A 79 3.36 -17.80 -12.23
CA ASN A 79 3.69 -19.19 -12.60
C ASN A 79 5.02 -19.32 -13.35
N GLU A 80 5.59 -18.22 -13.83
CA GLU A 80 6.89 -18.19 -14.53
C GLU A 80 8.07 -17.91 -13.58
N LEU A 81 7.79 -17.60 -12.31
CA LEU A 81 8.79 -17.42 -11.24
C LEU A 81 9.27 -18.77 -10.70
#